data_AF-A0A3D0PTC2-F1
#
_entry.id   AF-A0A3D0PTC2-F1
#
_cell.length_a   1.000
_cell.length_b   1.000
_cell.length_c   1.000
_cell.angle_alpha   90.00
_cell.angle_beta   90.00
_cell.angle_gamma   90.00
#
_symmetry.space_group_name_H-M   'P 1'
#
loop_
_entity.id
_entity.type
_entity.pdbx_description
1 polymer ?
#
loop_
_entity_poly.entity_id
_entity_poly.type
_entity_poly.pdbx_seq_one_letter_code
_entity_poly.pdbx_strand_id
1 'polypeptide(L)'
;MSAIVIFFSRRYENYVNGVIKNLSIGNTEVAANIIKGLTDADIFQIKPLQSYSKSYKICIEQARADQRRNARPELKKYPDSLDPYETIYLGYPNYWGTMPMVMFTFLEHFNFTGKII
;
A
#
# COMPACT_ATOMS: atom_id res chain seq x y z
N MET A 1 21.69 4.05 -7.39
CA MET A 1 20.53 3.51 -8.12
C MET A 1 19.31 4.26 -7.61
N SER A 2 18.55 4.95 -8.47
CA SER A 2 17.38 5.69 -8.03
C SER A 2 16.27 4.70 -7.66
N ALA A 3 15.78 4.80 -6.43
CA ALA A 3 14.79 3.88 -5.89
C ALA A 3 13.62 4.64 -5.25
N ILE A 4 12.43 4.01 -5.29
CA ILE A 4 11.24 4.50 -4.61
C ILE A 4 10.55 3.36 -3.87
N VAL A 5 10.08 3.64 -2.66
CA VAL A 5 9.20 2.76 -1.91
C VAL A 5 7.76 3.20 -2.13
N ILE A 6 7.01 2.40 -2.86
CA ILE A 6 5.58 2.60 -3.10
C ILE A 6 4.82 1.67 -2.18
N PHE A 7 3.97 2.22 -1.31
CA PHE A 7 3.29 1.39 -0.32
C PHE A 7 1.88 1.85 0.02
N PHE A 8 1.03 0.89 0.39
CA PHE A 8 -0.22 1.17 1.08
C PHE A 8 -0.10 0.75 2.55
N SER A 9 -0.64 1.55 3.46
CA SER A 9 -0.64 1.25 4.89
C SER A 9 -1.89 1.83 5.55
N ARG A 10 -2.48 1.06 6.47
CA ARG A 10 -3.66 1.47 7.23
C ARG A 10 -3.30 1.72 8.69
N ARG A 11 -3.67 2.90 9.18
CA ARG A 11 -3.65 3.25 10.61
C ARG A 11 -4.90 2.71 11.32
N TYR A 12 -5.07 3.01 12.60
CA TYR A 12 -6.20 2.59 13.43
C TYR A 12 -6.17 1.09 13.75
N GLU A 13 -7.32 0.43 13.91
CA GLU A 13 -7.40 -0.95 14.38
C GLU A 13 -6.78 -1.94 13.39
N ASN A 14 -5.67 -2.56 13.75
CA ASN A 14 -5.03 -3.62 12.98
C ASN A 14 -4.82 -4.86 13.85
N TYR A 15 -4.76 -6.03 13.23
CA TYR A 15 -4.41 -7.27 13.90
C TYR A 15 -2.89 -7.35 14.07
N VAL A 16 -2.44 -7.35 15.32
CA VAL A 16 -1.02 -7.31 15.69
C VAL A 16 -0.79 -8.33 16.81
N ASN A 17 0.02 -9.35 16.52
CA ASN A 17 0.42 -10.39 17.47
C ASN A 17 -0.79 -11.03 18.20
N GLY A 18 -1.79 -11.46 17.43
CA GLY A 18 -2.96 -12.17 17.98
C GLY A 18 -4.10 -11.27 18.46
N VAL A 19 -3.90 -9.96 18.55
CA VAL A 19 -4.88 -9.02 19.11
C VAL A 19 -5.11 -7.80 18.22
N ILE A 20 -6.30 -7.20 18.31
CA ILE A 20 -6.60 -5.94 17.62
C ILE A 20 -5.98 -4.79 18.42
N LYS A 21 -5.15 -3.97 17.77
CA LYS A 21 -4.53 -2.77 18.35
C LYS A 21 -4.83 -1.54 17.51
N ASN A 22 -5.07 -0.42 18.18
CA ASN A 22 -5.20 0.88 17.52
C ASN A 22 -3.81 1.46 17.27
N LEU A 23 -3.43 1.62 15.99
CA LEU A 23 -2.11 2.09 15.58
C LEU A 23 -2.14 3.56 15.13
N SER A 24 -1.20 4.37 15.63
CA SER A 24 -0.96 5.73 15.13
C SER A 24 -0.20 5.75 13.79
N ILE A 25 0.61 4.72 13.55
CA ILE A 25 1.34 4.46 12.29
C ILE A 25 1.10 3.00 11.87
N GLY A 26 0.79 2.76 10.60
CA GLY A 26 0.51 1.39 10.14
C GLY A 26 1.80 0.58 9.96
N ASN A 27 1.75 -0.74 10.14
CA ASN A 27 2.95 -1.60 10.11
C ASN A 27 3.74 -1.50 8.80
N THR A 28 3.05 -1.43 7.66
CA THR A 28 3.71 -1.28 6.35
C THR A 28 4.38 0.09 6.20
N GLU A 29 3.84 1.14 6.84
CA GLU A 29 4.47 2.47 6.87
C GLU A 29 5.76 2.44 7.69
N VAL A 30 5.80 1.69 8.78
CA VAL A 30 7.04 1.46 9.55
C VAL A 30 8.08 0.77 8.67
N ALA A 31 7.71 -0.33 8.01
CA ALA A 31 8.62 -1.07 7.12
C ALA A 31 9.13 -0.19 5.96
N ALA A 32 8.26 0.59 5.33
CA ALA A 32 8.63 1.50 4.24
C ALA A 32 9.65 2.55 4.68
N ASN A 33 9.50 3.11 5.89
CA ASN A 33 10.46 4.07 6.44
C ASN A 33 11.81 3.42 6.79
N ILE A 34 11.82 2.15 7.23
CA ILE A 34 13.07 1.41 7.44
C ILE A 34 13.79 1.21 6.11
N ILE A 35 13.08 0.76 5.06
CA ILE A 35 13.66 0.58 3.72
C ILE A 35 14.22 1.90 3.20
N LYS A 36 13.46 3.00 3.32
CA LYS A 36 13.93 4.35 2.98
C LYS A 36 15.25 4.67 3.69
N GLY A 37 15.35 4.47 5.01
CA GLY A 37 16.55 4.76 5.77
C GLY A 37 17.77 3.89 5.41
N LEU A 38 17.54 2.70 4.84
CA LEU A 38 18.61 1.78 4.42
C LEU A 38 19.07 2.00 2.97
N THR A 39 18.23 2.62 2.13
CA THR A 39 18.44 2.66 0.67
C THR A 39 18.48 4.08 0.12
N ASP A 40 18.20 5.09 0.95
CA ASP A 40 17.96 6.48 0.56
C ASP A 40 16.86 6.63 -0.52
N ALA A 41 15.96 5.64 -0.62
CA ALA A 41 14.87 5.66 -1.57
C ALA A 41 13.84 6.76 -1.27
N ASP A 42 13.24 7.31 -2.32
CA ASP A 42 12.04 8.12 -2.20
C ASP A 42 10.87 7.29 -1.65
N ILE A 43 9.81 7.96 -1.19
CA ILE A 43 8.67 7.27 -0.61
C ILE A 43 7.35 7.84 -1.14
N PHE A 44 6.47 6.95 -1.57
CA PHE A 44 5.12 7.29 -2.00
C PHE A 44 4.08 6.41 -1.29
N GLN A 45 3.25 7.03 -0.45
CA GLN A 45 2.13 6.34 0.19
C GLN A 45 0.88 6.42 -0.68
N ILE A 46 0.42 5.27 -1.15
CA ILE A 46 -0.88 5.11 -1.80
C ILE A 46 -1.98 5.41 -0.78
N LYS A 47 -2.90 6.32 -1.16
CA LYS A 47 -4.08 6.66 -0.36
C LYS A 47 -5.33 6.50 -1.23
N PRO A 48 -6.26 5.61 -0.86
CA PRO A 48 -7.53 5.49 -1.58
C PRO A 48 -8.33 6.78 -1.42
N LEU A 49 -9.13 7.14 -2.42
CA LEU A 49 -10.03 8.28 -2.39
C LEU A 49 -11.03 8.12 -1.23
N GLN A 50 -11.68 6.95 -1.19
CA GLN A 50 -12.50 6.52 -0.07
C GLN A 50 -11.65 5.69 0.91
N SER A 51 -11.41 6.23 2.10
CA SER A 51 -10.68 5.52 3.15
C SER A 51 -11.45 4.28 3.63
N TYR A 52 -10.74 3.16 3.80
CA TYR A 52 -11.23 2.01 4.56
C TYR A 52 -11.58 2.40 6.00
N SER A 53 -12.51 1.65 6.60
CA SER A 53 -12.94 1.89 7.97
C SER A 53 -11.79 1.84 8.98
N LYS A 54 -11.90 2.68 10.01
CA LYS A 54 -10.99 2.65 11.17
C LYS A 54 -11.15 1.34 11.95
N SER A 55 -12.34 0.75 11.95
CA SER A 55 -12.61 -0.53 12.61
C SER A 55 -12.04 -1.70 11.82
N TYR A 56 -11.34 -2.60 12.51
CA TYR A 56 -10.73 -3.78 11.90
C TYR A 56 -11.79 -4.68 11.25
N LYS A 57 -12.85 -5.01 11.99
CA LYS A 57 -13.92 -5.91 11.52
C LYS A 57 -14.61 -5.38 10.26
N ILE A 58 -14.89 -4.07 10.22
CA ILE A 58 -15.54 -3.47 9.05
C ILE A 58 -14.55 -3.42 7.87
N CYS A 59 -13.29 -3.09 8.12
CA CYS A 59 -12.29 -3.02 7.06
C CYS A 59 -12.04 -4.37 6.39
N ILE A 60 -11.94 -5.47 7.14
CA ILE A 60 -11.74 -6.78 6.53
C ILE A 60 -12.91 -7.18 5.63
N GLU A 61 -14.15 -6.83 5.98
CA GLU A 61 -15.32 -7.08 5.12
C GLU A 61 -15.31 -6.20 3.88
N GLN A 62 -14.94 -4.92 3.99
CA GLN A 62 -14.75 -4.02 2.85
C GLN A 62 -13.69 -4.58 1.90
N ALA A 63 -12.53 -4.98 2.42
CA ALA A 63 -11.44 -5.56 1.64
C ALA A 63 -11.87 -6.87 0.95
N ARG A 64 -12.65 -7.71 1.64
CA ARG A 64 -13.17 -8.97 1.07
C ARG A 64 -14.15 -8.70 -0.07
N ALA A 65 -15.04 -7.73 0.11
CA ALA A 65 -16.01 -7.33 -0.90
C ALA A 65 -15.30 -6.77 -2.14
N ASP A 66 -14.31 -5.90 -1.93
CA ASP A 66 -13.48 -5.35 -3.01
C ASP A 66 -12.73 -6.43 -3.78
N GLN A 67 -12.13 -7.41 -3.08
CA GLN A 67 -11.46 -8.54 -3.73
C GLN A 67 -12.44 -9.39 -4.55
N ARG A 68 -13.60 -9.76 -3.98
CA ARG A 68 -14.61 -10.59 -4.64
C ARG A 68 -15.15 -9.97 -5.93
N ARG A 69 -15.30 -8.65 -5.95
CA ARG A 69 -15.78 -7.91 -7.13
C ARG A 69 -14.67 -7.43 -8.06
N ASN A 70 -13.42 -7.85 -7.81
CA ASN A 70 -12.23 -7.41 -8.53
C ASN A 70 -12.15 -5.87 -8.66
N ALA A 71 -12.39 -5.15 -7.57
CA ALA A 71 -12.47 -3.69 -7.57
C ALA A 71 -11.16 -3.02 -7.99
N ARG A 72 -11.25 -1.81 -8.54
CA ARG A 72 -10.14 -0.86 -8.66
C ARG A 72 -10.49 0.44 -7.92
N PRO A 73 -10.37 0.47 -6.57
CA PRO A 73 -10.69 1.66 -5.80
C PRO A 73 -9.82 2.84 -6.27
N GLU A 74 -10.44 4.00 -6.47
CA GLU A 74 -9.75 5.20 -6.92
C GLU A 74 -8.71 5.68 -5.89
N LEU A 75 -7.63 6.27 -6.39
CA LEU A 75 -6.56 6.84 -5.57
C LEU A 75 -6.71 8.35 -5.48
N LYS A 76 -6.29 8.93 -4.35
CA LYS A 76 -6.29 10.39 -4.19
C LYS A 76 -5.32 11.08 -5.14
N LYS A 77 -4.17 10.45 -5.40
CA LYS A 77 -3.06 10.99 -6.19
C LYS A 77 -2.21 9.83 -6.73
N TYR A 78 -1.45 10.14 -7.77
CA TYR A 78 -0.36 9.34 -8.30
C TYR A 78 0.92 10.19 -8.30
N PRO A 79 2.12 9.59 -8.32
CA PRO A 79 3.34 10.28 -8.73
C PRO A 79 3.19 10.78 -10.17
N ASP A 80 3.85 11.89 -10.51
CA ASP A 80 3.78 12.44 -11.88
C ASP A 80 4.42 11.50 -12.91
N SER A 81 5.48 10.79 -12.52
CA SER A 81 6.12 9.73 -13.31
C SER A 81 6.89 8.77 -12.41
N LEU A 82 7.13 7.55 -12.92
CA LEU A 82 8.04 6.57 -12.34
C LEU A 82 9.34 6.40 -13.16
N ASP A 83 9.48 7.11 -14.28
CA ASP A 83 10.64 7.02 -15.20
C ASP A 83 11.99 7.26 -14.51
N PRO A 84 12.12 8.19 -13.55
CA PRO A 84 13.39 8.43 -12.87
C PRO A 84 13.88 7.25 -12.01
N TYR A 85 13.01 6.28 -11.68
CA TYR A 85 13.31 5.18 -10.76
C TYR A 85 13.58 3.87 -11.51
N GLU A 86 14.71 3.25 -11.18
CA GLU A 86 15.12 1.94 -11.68
C GLU A 86 14.57 0.82 -10.80
N THR A 87 14.56 1.03 -9.48
CA THR A 87 14.11 0.05 -8.47
C THR A 87 12.87 0.55 -7.74
N ILE A 88 11.87 -0.31 -7.60
CA ILE A 88 10.63 -0.01 -6.90
C ILE A 88 10.40 -1.04 -5.80
N TYR A 89 10.42 -0.61 -4.55
CA TYR A 89 10.00 -1.47 -3.44
C TYR A 89 8.48 -1.36 -3.27
N LEU A 90 7.75 -2.47 -3.42
CA LEU A 90 6.31 -2.53 -3.19
C LEU A 90 5.96 -3.01 -1.78
N GLY A 91 5.36 -2.13 -0.97
CA GLY A 91 4.93 -2.44 0.39
C GLY A 91 3.41 -2.50 0.54
N TYR A 92 2.88 -3.57 1.13
CA TYR A 92 1.43 -3.66 1.42
C TYR A 92 1.15 -4.61 2.59
N PRO A 93 0.04 -4.42 3.33
CA PRO A 93 -0.47 -5.44 4.24
C PRO A 93 -1.12 -6.58 3.43
N ASN A 94 -1.02 -7.82 3.90
CA ASN A 94 -1.75 -8.93 3.30
C ASN A 94 -3.24 -8.84 3.66
N TYR A 95 -4.10 -8.61 2.66
CA TYR A 95 -5.55 -8.64 2.78
C TYR A 95 -6.07 -9.87 2.05
N TRP A 96 -6.64 -10.82 2.79
CA TRP A 96 -7.26 -12.03 2.25
C TRP A 96 -6.36 -12.82 1.27
N GLY A 97 -5.09 -13.00 1.64
CA GLY A 97 -4.12 -13.78 0.86
C GLY A 97 -3.48 -13.03 -0.31
N THR A 98 -3.73 -11.74 -0.46
CA THR A 98 -3.18 -10.93 -1.56
C THR A 98 -2.98 -9.46 -1.17
N MET A 99 -2.64 -8.62 -2.15
CA MET A 99 -2.55 -7.16 -2.00
C MET A 99 -3.94 -6.53 -1.81
N PRO A 100 -4.08 -5.44 -1.06
CA PRO A 100 -5.31 -4.67 -1.04
C PRO A 100 -5.63 -4.13 -2.44
N MET A 101 -6.92 -4.08 -2.84
CA MET A 101 -7.30 -3.77 -4.23
C MET A 101 -6.81 -2.42 -4.76
N VAL A 102 -6.58 -1.47 -3.85
CA VAL A 102 -5.97 -0.17 -4.13
C VAL A 102 -4.56 -0.26 -4.75
N MET A 103 -3.82 -1.34 -4.45
CA MET A 103 -2.50 -1.60 -5.04
C MET A 103 -2.62 -2.00 -6.50
N PHE A 104 -3.64 -2.79 -6.88
CA PHE A 104 -3.88 -3.14 -8.27
C PHE A 104 -4.25 -1.91 -9.09
N THR A 105 -5.07 -1.00 -8.55
CA THR A 105 -5.33 0.31 -9.20
C THR A 105 -4.03 1.04 -9.51
N PHE A 106 -3.09 1.07 -8.56
CA PHE A 106 -1.80 1.73 -8.76
C PHE A 106 -0.95 1.02 -9.83
N LEU A 107 -0.83 -0.30 -9.74
CA LEU A 107 0.03 -1.10 -10.63
C LEU A 107 -0.48 -1.11 -12.08
N GLU A 108 -1.78 -1.01 -12.29
CA GLU A 108 -2.36 -0.92 -13.64
C GLU A 108 -2.25 0.49 -14.25
N HIS A 109 -1.96 1.51 -13.44
CA HIS A 109 -1.84 2.89 -13.91
C HIS A 109 -0.50 3.16 -14.63
N PHE A 110 0.55 2.40 -14.32
CA PHE A 110 1.90 2.63 -14.82
C PHE A 110 2.45 1.47 -15.65
N ASN A 111 3.36 1.78 -16.57
CA ASN A 111 4.17 0.77 -17.23
C ASN A 111 5.45 0.51 -16.43
N PHE A 112 5.70 -0.75 -16.09
CA PHE A 112 6.87 -1.17 -15.32
C PHE A 112 7.93 -1.91 -16.17
N THR A 113 7.80 -1.91 -17.49
CA THR A 113 8.77 -2.57 -18.38
C THR A 113 10.18 -2.07 -18.09
N GLY A 114 11.11 -3.00 -17.81
CA GLY A 114 12.50 -2.70 -17.52
C GLY A 114 12.79 -2.20 -16.09
N LYS A 115 11.78 -2.07 -15.22
CA LYS A 115 11.96 -1.73 -13.80
C LYS A 115 12.18 -2.99 -12.96
N ILE A 116 12.97 -2.86 -11.91
CA ILE A 116 13.13 -3.90 -10.88
C ILE A 116 12.06 -3.65 -9.81
N ILE A 117 11.30 -4.70 -9.46
CA ILE A 117 10.23 -4.66 -8.46
C ILE A 117 10.44 -5.77 -7.43
#